data_AF-A0A961REG5-F1
#
_entry.id   AF-A0A961REG5-F1
#
_cell.length_a   1.000
_cell.length_b   1.000
_cell.length_c   1.000
_cell.angle_alpha   90.00
_cell.angle_beta   90.00
_cell.angle_gamma   90.00
#
_symmetry.space_group_name_H-M   'P 1'
#
loop_
_entity.id
_entity.type
_entity.pdbx_description
1 polymer ?
#
loop_
_entity_poly.entity_id
_entity_poly.type
_entity_poly.pdbx_seq_one_letter_code
_entity_poly.pdbx_strand_id
1 'polypeptide(L)' 'RMKLYVCGTAGAGQVNLVASLDNLGKGASGAAVQNMDIMLKG' A
#
# COMPACT_ATOMS: atom_id res chain seq x y z
N ARG A 1 -1.85 7.46 3.67
CA ARG A 1 -1.90 8.20 2.37
C ARG A 1 -0.75 7.69 1.51
N MET A 2 -1.02 7.25 0.29
CA MET A 2 0.01 6.73 -0.64
C MET A 2 0.73 7.89 -1.34
N LYS A 3 2.05 7.75 -1.53
CA LYS A 3 2.88 8.68 -2.33
C LYS A 3 3.45 7.91 -3.52
N LEU A 4 3.34 8.50 -4.72
CA LEU A 4 3.87 7.93 -5.95
C LEU A 4 5.07 8.76 -6.42
N TYR A 5 6.11 8.06 -6.89
CA TYR A 5 7.32 8.65 -7.46
C TYR A 5 7.57 8.05 -8.84
N VAL A 6 7.91 8.91 -9.81
CA VAL A 6 8.27 8.51 -11.17
C VAL A 6 9.73 8.86 -11.38
N CYS A 7 10.56 7.84 -11.64
CA CYS A 7 12.00 8.00 -11.84
C CYS A 7 12.35 7.56 -13.26
N GLY A 8 12.73 8.50 -14.11
CA GLY A 8 13.20 8.23 -15.47
C GLY A 8 14.66 8.63 -15.64
N THR A 9 15.35 7.96 -16.56
CA THR A 9 16.72 8.30 -16.97
C THR A 9 16.69 8.78 -18.42
N ALA A 10 17.28 9.94 -18.70
CA ALA A 10 17.32 10.49 -20.05
C ALA A 10 18.02 9.50 -21.01
N GLY A 11 17.40 9.24 -22.16
CA GLY A 11 17.89 8.27 -23.15
C GLY A 11 17.62 6.80 -22.81
N ALA A 12 17.11 6.48 -21.62
CA ALA A 12 16.62 5.14 -21.31
C ALA A 12 15.14 5.02 -21.71
N GLY A 13 14.79 3.97 -22.47
CA GLY A 13 13.41 3.71 -22.92
C GLY A 13 12.47 3.16 -21.84
N GLN A 14 12.81 3.33 -20.57
CA GLN A 14 12.12 2.73 -19.42
C GLN A 14 12.07 3.71 -18.24
N VAL A 15 11.03 3.56 -17.41
CA VAL A 15 10.82 4.35 -16.20
C VAL A 15 10.47 3.45 -15.02
N ASN A 16 10.88 3.85 -13.82
CA ASN A 16 10.50 3.18 -12.58
C ASN A 16 9.36 3.93 -11.90
N LEU A 17 8.27 3.22 -11.59
CA LEU A 17 7.17 3.72 -10.78
C LEU A 17 7.26 3.12 -9.37
N VAL A 18 7.42 3.98 -8.36
CA VAL A 18 7.56 3.56 -6.96
C VAL A 18 6.41 4.11 -6.13
N ALA A 19 5.76 3.23 -5.37
CA ALA A 19 4.72 3.60 -4.40
C ALA A 19 5.24 3.44 -2.98
N SER A 20 5.21 4.52 -2.19
CA SER A 20 5.43 4.48 -0.75
C SER A 20 4.09 4.58 -0.03
N LEU A 21 3.80 3.61 0.82
CA LEU A 21 2.62 3.59 1.66
C LEU A 21 2.99 3.18 3.08
N ASP A 22 2.35 3.82 4.04
CA ASP A 22 2.40 3.38 5.44
C ASP A 22 1.56 2.10 5.57
N ASN A 23 2.23 0.99 5.83
CA ASN A 23 1.62 -0.32 6.01
C ASN A 23 1.17 -0.58 7.47
N LEU A 24 1.58 0.26 8.42
CA LEU A 24 1.26 0.09 9.85
C LEU A 24 -0.21 0.37 10.18
N GLY A 25 -0.97 0.97 9.27
CA GLY A 25 -2.41 1.16 9.46
C GLY A 25 -3.27 -0.08 9.17
N LYS A 26 -2.82 -1.02 8.31
CA LYS A 26 -3.67 -2.11 7.78
C LYS A 26 -2.99 -3.43 7.42
N GLY A 27 -1.66 -3.54 7.51
CA GLY A 27 -0.92 -4.67 6.94
C GLY A 27 -1.00 -6.01 7.69
N ALA A 28 -1.50 -6.04 8.93
CA ALA A 28 -1.74 -7.29 9.66
C ALA A 28 -2.84 -7.12 10.73
N SER A 29 -2.72 -6.09 11.57
CA SER A 29 -3.70 -5.75 12.61
C SER A 29 -5.05 -5.32 12.03
N GLY A 30 -5.06 -4.57 10.93
CA GLY A 30 -6.30 -4.17 10.25
C GLY A 30 -7.09 -5.35 9.68
N ALA A 31 -6.41 -6.36 9.13
CA ALA A 31 -7.04 -7.60 8.67
C ALA A 31 -7.60 -8.42 9.85
N ALA A 32 -6.89 -8.47 10.98
CA ALA A 32 -7.36 -9.13 12.19
C ALA A 32 -8.62 -8.45 12.79
N VAL A 33 -8.66 -7.11 12.84
CA VAL A 33 -9.83 -6.36 13.30
C VAL A 33 -11.02 -6.55 12.36
N GLN A 34 -10.81 -6.53 11.04
CA GLN A 34 -11.88 -6.80 10.07
C GLN A 34 -12.46 -8.21 10.21
N ASN A 35 -11.61 -9.21 10.38
CA ASN A 35 -12.07 -10.59 10.62
C ASN A 35 -12.89 -10.69 11.91
N MET A 36 -12.46 -10.00 12.97
CA MET A 36 -13.18 -9.98 14.24
C MET A 36 -14.54 -9.27 14.13
N ASP A 37 -14.61 -8.16 13.39
CA ASP A 37 -15.87 -7.46 13.13
C ASP A 37 -16.89 -8.33 12.37
N ILE A 38 -16.45 -9.14 11.39
CA ILE A 38 -17.31 -10.12 10.70
C ILE A 38 -17.84 -11.17 11.69
N MET A 39 -17.00 -11.66 12.60
CA MET A 39 -17.40 -12.68 13.58
C MET A 39 -18.35 -12.15 14.67
N LEU A 40 -18.26 -10.87 15.01
CA LEU A 40 -18.99 -10.28 16.14
C LEU A 40 -20.24 -9.47 15.73
N LYS A 41 -20.32 -9.03 14.48
CA LYS A 41 -21.45 -8.23 13.95
C LYS A 41 -22.29 -8.98 12.91
N GLY A 42 -21.92 -10.22 12.58
CA GLY A 42 -22.71 -11.13 11.73
C GLY A 42 -23.89 -11.72 12.46
#